data_AF-X0WBP2-F1
#
_entry.id   AF-X0WBP2-F1
#
_cell.length_a   1.000
_cell.length_b   1.000
_cell.length_c   1.000
_cell.angle_alpha   90.00
_cell.angle_beta   90.00
_cell.angle_gamma   90.00
#
_symmetry.space_group_name_H-M   'P 1'
#
loop_
_entity.id
_entity.type
_entity.pdbx_description
1 polymer ?
#
loop_
_entity_poly.entity_id
_entity_poly.type
_entity_poly.pdbx_seq_one_letter_code
_entity_poly.pdbx_strand_id
1 'polypeptide(L)'
;MVRQTLRGILVPSLAVSAAAVLVGLALPVSAQEGPLQRRSSIVRKIQDANERMEMTVNTSRILSLDQEIPQAQVNNPDLLELTALSPTQVQVSAKKAGVTQINLWGRNQQIYTVDVIIYGDAQELTMLLRSQFPNAAVTVLPLTSGVLLSGHVDQP
;
A
#
# COMPACT_ATOMS: atom_id res chain seq x y z
N MET A 1 9.44 -71.86 -54.22
CA MET A 1 8.79 -72.79 -53.27
C MET A 1 8.50 -72.01 -51.99
N VAL A 2 7.34 -72.20 -51.33
CA VAL A 2 7.00 -71.67 -49.98
C VAL A 2 6.89 -70.11 -49.89
N ARG A 3 5.68 -69.50 -49.90
CA ARG A 3 4.78 -69.18 -48.75
C ARG A 3 5.51 -68.46 -47.61
N GLN A 4 5.20 -67.21 -47.23
CA GLN A 4 3.99 -66.85 -46.48
C GLN A 4 3.77 -65.31 -46.40
N THR A 5 2.60 -64.90 -45.92
CA THR A 5 2.05 -63.52 -45.88
C THR A 5 1.90 -62.99 -44.46
N LEU A 6 1.80 -61.66 -44.26
CA LEU A 6 0.65 -60.97 -43.61
C LEU A 6 0.81 -59.42 -43.49
N ARG A 7 -0.26 -58.68 -43.85
CA ARG A 7 -0.80 -57.38 -43.33
C ARG A 7 0.14 -56.17 -43.07
N GLY A 8 -0.20 -54.91 -43.41
CA GLY A 8 -1.36 -54.40 -44.17
C GLY A 8 -1.47 -52.85 -44.20
N ILE A 9 -2.07 -52.32 -45.29
CA ILE A 9 -3.11 -51.26 -45.35
C ILE A 9 -2.77 -49.79 -44.94
N LEU A 10 -2.62 -48.93 -45.98
CA LEU A 10 -3.23 -47.56 -46.22
C LEU A 10 -2.99 -46.38 -45.21
N VAL A 11 -2.97 -45.07 -45.55
CA VAL A 11 -3.04 -44.21 -46.77
C VAL A 11 -2.08 -42.98 -46.57
N PRO A 12 -1.48 -42.35 -47.60
CA PRO A 12 -0.75 -41.08 -47.42
C PRO A 12 -1.64 -39.82 -47.51
N SER A 13 -1.40 -38.82 -46.66
CA SER A 13 -2.04 -37.49 -46.74
C SER A 13 -1.20 -36.48 -47.53
N LEU A 14 -1.86 -35.72 -48.42
CA LEU A 14 -1.26 -34.62 -49.17
C LEU A 14 -0.97 -33.40 -48.28
N ALA A 15 0.08 -32.66 -48.63
CA ALA A 15 0.29 -31.28 -48.23
C ALA A 15 0.27 -30.38 -49.48
N VAL A 16 -0.51 -29.29 -49.45
CA VAL A 16 -0.48 -28.21 -50.44
C VAL A 16 -0.52 -26.88 -49.69
N SER A 17 0.33 -25.95 -50.11
CA SER A 17 0.54 -24.65 -49.45
C SER A 17 -0.22 -23.54 -50.17
N ALA A 18 -0.68 -22.52 -49.43
CA ALA A 18 -1.29 -21.32 -49.98
C ALA A 18 -0.85 -20.08 -49.18
N ALA A 19 -0.45 -19.02 -49.88
CA ALA A 19 0.03 -17.78 -49.28
C ALA A 19 -1.13 -16.87 -48.84
N ALA A 20 -0.97 -16.18 -47.71
CA ALA A 20 -1.93 -15.22 -47.18
C ALA A 20 -1.30 -13.82 -47.02
N VAL A 21 -1.99 -12.81 -47.55
CA VAL A 21 -1.61 -11.39 -47.45
C VAL A 21 -1.92 -10.88 -46.04
N LEU A 22 -0.90 -10.39 -45.33
CA LEU A 22 -1.06 -9.79 -44.00
C LEU A 22 -1.38 -8.29 -44.11
N VAL A 23 -2.66 -7.96 -43.99
CA VAL A 23 -3.14 -6.59 -43.79
C VAL A 23 -2.82 -6.15 -42.35
N GLY A 24 -2.14 -5.02 -42.20
CA GLY A 24 -1.75 -4.48 -40.89
C GLY A 24 -2.94 -3.97 -40.09
N LEU A 25 -3.42 -4.76 -39.14
CA LEU A 25 -4.35 -4.33 -38.10
C LEU A 25 -3.59 -3.54 -37.03
N ALA A 26 -3.70 -2.22 -37.07
CA ALA A 26 -3.23 -1.35 -36.00
C ALA A 26 -4.12 -1.53 -34.76
N LEU A 27 -3.63 -2.31 -33.78
CA LEU A 27 -4.27 -2.41 -32.47
C LEU A 27 -4.11 -1.07 -31.71
N PRO A 28 -5.16 -0.56 -31.05
CA PRO A 28 -5.00 0.57 -30.15
C PRO A 28 -4.16 0.10 -28.95
N VAL A 29 -3.00 0.72 -28.75
CA VAL A 29 -2.25 0.60 -27.51
C VAL A 29 -3.06 1.25 -26.41
N SER A 30 -3.71 0.45 -25.58
CA SER A 30 -4.27 0.90 -24.31
C SER A 30 -3.12 1.38 -23.44
N ALA A 31 -2.98 2.70 -23.30
CA ALA A 31 -2.03 3.30 -22.37
C ALA A 31 -2.43 2.87 -20.96
N GLN A 32 -1.62 1.99 -20.36
CA GLN A 32 -1.88 1.46 -19.03
C GLN A 32 -1.58 2.55 -18.00
N GLU A 33 -2.62 3.23 -17.53
CA GLU A 33 -2.52 4.24 -16.48
C GLU A 33 -1.90 3.61 -15.23
N GLY A 34 -0.67 4.03 -14.90
CA GLY A 34 0.04 3.54 -13.73
C GLY A 34 -0.72 3.88 -12.43
N PRO A 35 -0.63 3.04 -11.39
CA PRO A 35 -1.40 3.25 -10.16
C PRO A 35 -1.06 4.61 -9.55
N LEU A 36 -2.05 5.50 -9.54
CA LEU A 36 -1.97 6.81 -8.90
C LEU A 36 -1.59 6.65 -7.44
N GLN A 37 -0.33 6.97 -7.11
CA GLN A 37 0.14 7.04 -5.73
C GLN A 37 -0.69 8.09 -4.99
N ARG A 38 -1.65 7.60 -4.20
CA ARG A 38 -2.58 8.40 -3.41
C ARG A 38 -1.80 9.18 -2.35
N ARG A 39 -1.31 10.37 -2.72
CA ARG A 39 -0.68 11.34 -1.82
C ARG A 39 -1.61 11.52 -0.62
N SER A 40 -1.15 11.15 0.57
CA SER A 40 -1.96 11.28 1.78
C SER A 40 -2.21 12.77 2.03
N SER A 41 -3.47 13.22 1.89
CA SER A 41 -3.83 14.59 2.19
C SER A 41 -3.60 14.88 3.68
N ILE A 42 -3.02 16.04 3.97
CA ILE A 42 -2.72 16.48 5.35
C ILE A 42 -4.02 16.68 6.14
N VAL A 43 -5.08 17.12 5.45
CA VAL A 43 -6.45 17.15 5.94
C VAL A 43 -7.16 15.86 5.52
N ARG A 44 -7.73 15.16 6.51
CA ARG A 44 -8.63 14.03 6.31
C ARG A 44 -10.01 14.44 6.81
N LYS A 45 -10.97 14.52 5.88
CA LYS A 45 -12.39 14.67 6.20
C LYS A 45 -12.93 13.30 6.58
N ILE A 46 -13.45 13.17 7.80
CA ILE A 46 -14.11 11.94 8.24
C ILE A 46 -15.54 11.94 7.71
N GLN A 47 -15.94 10.87 7.02
CA GLN A 47 -17.30 10.72 6.49
C GLN A 47 -18.01 9.48 7.04
N ASP A 48 -17.25 8.41 7.29
CA ASP A 48 -17.78 7.16 7.84
C ASP A 48 -17.72 7.13 9.37
N ALA A 49 -18.55 6.29 10.00
CA ALA A 49 -18.57 6.12 11.45
C ALA A 49 -17.30 5.41 11.99
N ASN A 50 -16.57 4.69 11.14
CA ASN A 50 -15.28 4.10 11.44
C ASN A 50 -14.31 4.32 10.27
N GLU A 51 -13.16 4.93 10.51
CA GLU A 51 -12.09 5.10 9.53
C GLU A 51 -10.74 4.54 10.01
N ARG A 52 -9.93 4.04 9.08
CA ARG A 52 -8.54 3.66 9.34
C ARG A 52 -7.56 4.74 8.89
N MET A 53 -6.72 5.22 9.80
CA MET A 53 -5.66 6.19 9.53
C MET A 53 -4.27 5.63 9.84
N GLU A 54 -3.37 5.74 8.87
CA GLU A 54 -1.98 5.30 9.00
C GLU A 54 -1.02 6.49 9.05
N MET A 55 -0.16 6.56 10.06
CA MET A 55 0.78 7.65 10.33
C MET A 55 2.20 7.11 10.55
N THR A 56 3.20 8.00 10.52
CA THR A 56 4.56 7.70 10.99
C THR A 56 4.82 8.49 12.28
N VAL A 57 5.68 8.00 13.17
CA VAL A 57 6.16 8.79 14.33
C VAL A 57 6.68 10.16 13.89
N ASN A 58 6.53 11.17 14.75
CA ASN A 58 6.90 12.57 14.51
C ASN A 58 6.13 13.24 13.34
N THR A 59 5.05 12.63 12.83
CA THR A 59 4.15 13.26 11.85
C THR A 59 2.83 13.70 12.49
N SER A 60 2.18 14.69 11.90
CA SER A 60 0.86 15.16 12.31
C SER A 60 -0.13 15.16 11.14
N ARG A 61 -1.42 15.02 11.45
CA ARG A 61 -2.54 15.11 10.50
C ARG A 61 -3.72 15.85 11.10
N ILE A 62 -4.57 16.43 10.26
CA ILE A 62 -5.78 17.12 10.70
C ILE A 62 -6.99 16.24 10.38
N LEU A 63 -7.76 15.89 11.42
CA LEU A 63 -9.09 15.32 11.28
C LEU A 63 -10.11 16.44 11.24
N SER A 64 -11.02 16.41 10.27
CA SER A 64 -12.11 17.38 10.14
C SER A 64 -13.44 16.64 10.08
N LEU A 65 -14.43 17.11 10.86
CA LEU A 65 -15.83 16.75 10.68
C LEU A 65 -16.58 17.87 9.93
N ASP A 66 -17.75 17.55 9.37
CA ASP A 66 -18.68 18.56 8.82
C ASP A 66 -19.51 19.28 9.90
N GLN A 67 -19.33 18.90 11.17
CA GLN A 67 -20.03 19.43 12.33
C GLN A 67 -19.06 19.67 13.48
N GLU A 68 -19.52 20.37 14.51
CA GLU A 68 -18.71 20.61 15.71
C GLU A 68 -18.35 19.32 16.44
N ILE A 69 -17.13 19.32 17.01
CA ILE A 69 -16.53 18.28 17.83
C ILE A 69 -16.55 18.76 19.29
N PRO A 70 -17.67 18.62 20.04
CA PRO A 70 -17.72 18.94 21.46
C PRO A 70 -16.73 18.15 22.32
N GLN A 71 -16.31 16.95 21.89
CA GLN A 71 -15.36 16.12 22.63
C GLN A 71 -14.50 15.29 21.68
N ALA A 72 -13.23 15.10 22.04
CA ALA A 72 -12.30 14.18 21.39
C ALA A 72 -11.53 13.39 22.46
N GLN A 73 -11.29 12.10 22.21
CA GLN A 73 -10.55 11.21 23.11
C GLN A 73 -9.56 10.37 22.33
N VAL A 74 -8.40 10.15 22.91
CA VAL A 74 -7.42 9.15 22.49
C VAL A 74 -7.42 7.99 23.49
N ASN A 75 -7.46 6.74 23.02
CA ASN A 75 -7.42 5.57 23.90
C ASN A 75 -6.04 5.37 24.56
N ASN A 76 -4.95 5.76 23.90
CA ASN A 76 -3.59 5.74 24.44
C ASN A 76 -2.81 7.05 24.15
N PRO A 77 -2.71 7.99 25.12
CA PRO A 77 -2.04 9.29 24.96
C PRO A 77 -0.49 9.23 24.92
N ASP A 78 0.11 8.06 25.18
CA ASP A 78 1.55 7.85 24.97
C ASP A 78 1.91 7.66 23.50
N LEU A 79 0.96 7.18 22.68
CA LEU A 79 1.16 6.92 21.26
C LEU A 79 0.84 8.13 20.38
N LEU A 80 -0.20 8.89 20.72
CA LEU A 80 -0.56 10.13 20.01
C LEU A 80 -1.14 11.19 20.94
N GLU A 81 -1.18 12.42 20.44
CA GLU A 81 -1.73 13.58 21.12
C GLU A 81 -2.73 14.33 20.22
N LEU A 82 -3.74 14.92 20.84
CA LEU A 82 -4.82 15.64 20.17
C LEU A 82 -4.76 17.13 20.52
N THR A 83 -4.79 17.99 19.52
CA THR A 83 -4.82 19.45 19.68
C THR A 83 -6.02 20.02 18.91
N ALA A 84 -6.95 20.66 19.60
CA ALA A 84 -8.06 21.33 18.93
C ALA A 84 -7.56 22.53 18.12
N LEU A 85 -7.86 22.57 16.82
CA LEU A 85 -7.50 23.67 15.92
C LEU A 85 -8.69 24.62 15.67
N SER A 86 -9.90 24.05 15.61
CA SER A 86 -11.15 24.80 15.46
C SER A 86 -12.31 23.95 16.02
N PRO A 87 -13.54 24.49 16.11
CA PRO A 87 -14.70 23.71 16.55
C PRO A 87 -14.98 22.45 15.71
N THR A 88 -14.47 22.35 14.47
CA THR A 88 -14.68 21.21 13.57
C THR A 88 -13.40 20.45 13.23
N GLN A 89 -12.25 20.85 13.76
CA GLN A 89 -10.94 20.29 13.42
C GLN A 89 -10.05 20.00 14.62
N VAL A 90 -9.45 18.80 14.61
CA VAL A 90 -8.47 18.35 15.61
C VAL A 90 -7.21 17.89 14.89
N GLN A 91 -6.07 18.41 15.31
CA GLN A 91 -4.77 17.89 14.93
C GLN A 91 -4.45 16.64 15.75
N VAL A 92 -3.95 15.61 15.08
CA VAL A 92 -3.41 14.38 15.65
C VAL A 92 -1.91 14.40 15.44
N SER A 93 -1.12 14.27 16.50
CA SER A 93 0.35 14.23 16.46
C SER A 93 0.85 12.87 16.95
N ALA A 94 1.60 12.15 16.12
CA ALA A 94 2.09 10.81 16.44
C ALA A 94 3.42 10.84 17.21
N LYS A 95 3.43 10.25 18.42
CA LYS A 95 4.56 10.30 19.37
C LYS A 95 5.37 9.01 19.38
N LYS A 96 4.72 7.85 19.29
CA LYS A 96 5.36 6.52 19.33
C LYS A 96 4.66 5.56 18.38
N ALA A 97 5.41 4.60 17.85
CA ALA A 97 4.86 3.55 17.01
C ALA A 97 3.91 2.64 17.80
N GLY A 98 2.89 2.07 17.15
CA GLY A 98 1.87 1.24 17.79
C GLY A 98 0.51 1.34 17.09
N VAL A 99 -0.51 0.79 17.74
CA VAL A 99 -1.91 0.85 17.28
C VAL A 99 -2.77 1.41 18.40
N THR A 100 -3.65 2.34 18.09
CA THR A 100 -4.59 2.96 19.03
C THR A 100 -5.85 3.44 18.30
N GLN A 101 -6.77 4.06 19.02
CA GLN A 101 -8.04 4.55 18.51
C GLN A 101 -8.28 5.97 19.00
N ILE A 102 -8.87 6.79 18.14
CA ILE A 102 -9.42 8.11 18.46
C ILE A 102 -10.94 8.01 18.37
N ASN A 103 -11.64 8.64 19.32
CA ASN A 103 -13.08 8.83 19.27
C ASN A 103 -13.38 10.32 19.23
N LEU A 104 -14.17 10.76 18.24
CA LEU A 104 -14.67 12.13 18.12
C LEU A 104 -16.19 12.09 18.31
N TRP A 105 -16.72 12.91 19.22
CA TRP A 105 -18.17 13.05 19.39
C TRP A 105 -18.63 14.26 18.58
N GLY A 106 -19.67 14.09 17.78
CA GLY A 106 -20.38 15.16 17.09
C GLY A 106 -21.52 15.76 17.92
N ARG A 107 -22.02 16.93 17.49
CA ARG A 107 -23.14 17.64 18.15
C ARG A 107 -24.42 16.79 18.30
N ASN A 108 -24.65 15.86 17.37
CA ASN A 108 -25.76 14.89 17.37
C ASN A 108 -25.50 13.62 18.23
N GLN A 109 -24.49 13.63 19.11
CA GLN A 109 -24.06 12.48 19.93
C GLN A 109 -23.56 11.27 19.10
N GLN A 110 -23.40 11.43 17.78
CA GLN A 110 -22.74 10.46 16.92
C GLN A 110 -21.26 10.37 17.28
N ILE A 111 -20.75 9.15 17.37
CA ILE A 111 -19.34 8.87 17.61
C ILE A 111 -18.70 8.52 16.26
N TYR A 112 -17.59 9.16 15.96
CA TYR A 112 -16.72 8.82 14.84
C TYR A 112 -15.45 8.19 15.41
N THR A 113 -15.25 6.93 15.07
CA THR A 113 -14.08 6.14 15.48
C THR A 113 -13.02 6.23 14.40
N VAL A 114 -11.77 6.49 14.79
CA VAL A 114 -10.62 6.42 13.89
C VAL A 114 -9.59 5.46 14.46
N ASP A 115 -9.41 4.31 13.81
CA ASP A 115 -8.35 3.35 14.10
C ASP A 115 -7.02 3.89 13.56
N VAL A 116 -6.06 4.16 14.46
CA VAL A 116 -4.78 4.77 14.12
C VAL A 116 -3.64 3.76 14.25
N ILE A 117 -2.92 3.55 13.15
CA ILE A 117 -1.69 2.75 13.10
C ILE A 117 -0.52 3.70 12.88
N ILE A 118 0.45 3.66 13.79
CA ILE A 118 1.64 4.51 13.77
C ILE A 118 2.84 3.61 13.50
N TYR A 119 3.45 3.78 12.34
CA TYR A 119 4.71 3.13 11.97
C TYR A 119 5.90 3.88 12.57
N GLY A 120 6.95 3.16 12.93
CA GLY A 120 8.25 3.77 13.25
C GLY A 120 8.86 4.45 12.02
N ASP A 121 9.74 5.43 12.24
CA ASP A 121 10.52 6.02 11.17
C ASP A 121 11.78 5.19 10.94
N ALA A 122 12.00 4.79 9.70
CA ALA A 122 13.17 4.06 9.23
C ALA A 122 13.82 4.74 8.01
N GLN A 123 13.38 5.94 7.63
CA GLN A 123 13.91 6.67 6.47
C GLN A 123 15.38 7.02 6.67
N GLU A 124 15.76 7.52 7.85
CA GLU A 124 17.15 7.84 8.18
C GLU A 124 18.07 6.62 8.03
N LEU A 125 17.72 5.49 8.65
CA LEU A 125 18.49 4.25 8.53
C LEU A 125 18.53 3.72 7.09
N THR A 126 17.41 3.84 6.35
CA THR A 126 17.35 3.43 4.94
C THR A 126 18.28 4.28 4.06
N MET A 127 18.34 5.59 4.30
CA MET A 127 19.27 6.49 3.61
C MET A 127 20.73 6.18 3.97
N LEU A 128 21.02 5.93 5.25
CA LEU A 128 22.36 5.57 5.72
C LEU A 128 22.84 4.26 5.09
N LEU A 129 22.01 3.20 5.10
CA LEU A 129 22.36 1.91 4.51
C LEU A 129 22.59 2.02 3.00
N ARG A 130 21.77 2.78 2.27
CA ARG A 130 21.97 3.05 0.83
C ARG A 130 23.23 3.85 0.53
N SER A 131 23.66 4.72 1.45
CA SER A 131 24.87 5.53 1.32
C SER A 131 26.13 4.70 1.59
N GLN A 132 26.13 3.88 2.65
CA GLN A 132 27.27 3.06 3.04
C GLN A 132 27.42 1.79 2.18
N PHE A 133 26.30 1.19 1.76
CA PHE A 133 26.26 -0.06 1.00
C PHE A 133 25.43 0.10 -0.27
N PRO A 134 25.86 0.91 -1.26
CA PRO A 134 25.07 1.27 -2.44
C PRO A 134 24.70 0.07 -3.33
N ASN A 135 25.45 -1.03 -3.26
CA ASN A 135 25.20 -2.26 -4.02
C ASN A 135 24.35 -3.28 -3.24
N ALA A 136 24.19 -3.12 -1.92
CA ALA A 136 23.53 -4.10 -1.07
C ALA A 136 22.01 -4.04 -1.22
N ALA A 137 21.36 -5.18 -1.48
CA ALA A 137 19.91 -5.26 -1.43
C ALA A 137 19.46 -5.55 0.01
N VAL A 138 19.36 -4.48 0.83
CA VAL A 138 18.81 -4.53 2.19
C VAL A 138 17.47 -3.80 2.25
N THR A 139 16.46 -4.46 2.81
CA THR A 139 15.14 -3.90 3.11
C THR A 139 15.05 -3.59 4.60
N VAL A 140 14.50 -2.41 4.93
CA VAL A 140 14.25 -1.97 6.30
C VAL A 140 12.74 -1.92 6.54
N LEU A 141 12.27 -2.63 7.57
CA LEU A 141 10.87 -2.61 7.99
C LEU A 141 10.78 -2.09 9.44
N PRO A 142 10.19 -0.91 9.70
CA PRO A 142 10.04 -0.38 11.05
C PRO A 142 9.05 -1.21 11.88
N LEU A 143 9.44 -1.47 13.13
CA LEU A 143 8.62 -2.13 14.16
C LEU A 143 8.35 -1.16 15.31
N THR A 144 7.51 -1.56 16.26
CA THR A 144 7.18 -0.76 17.46
C THR A 144 8.40 -0.40 18.32
N SER A 145 9.36 -1.32 18.43
CA SER A 145 10.52 -1.23 19.34
C SER A 145 11.87 -1.46 18.63
N GLY A 146 11.93 -1.27 17.32
CA GLY A 146 13.15 -1.47 16.53
C GLY A 146 12.89 -1.52 15.03
N VAL A 147 13.79 -2.17 14.29
CA VAL A 147 13.67 -2.40 12.84
C VAL A 147 13.96 -3.86 12.54
N LEU A 148 13.24 -4.43 11.57
CA LEU A 148 13.60 -5.69 10.94
C LEU A 148 14.39 -5.38 9.66
N LEU A 149 15.58 -5.96 9.54
CA LEU A 149 16.41 -5.90 8.35
C LEU A 149 16.36 -7.26 7.64
N SER A 150 16.25 -7.24 6.32
CA SER A 150 16.31 -8.45 5.49
C SER A 150 17.04 -8.19 4.17
N GLY A 151 17.70 -9.22 3.62
CA GLY A 151 18.45 -9.12 2.37
C GLY A 151 19.91 -9.54 2.50
N HIS A 152 20.79 -8.93 1.70
CA HIS A 152 22.22 -9.25 1.64
C HIS A 152 23.08 -7.99 1.46
N VAL A 153 24.34 -8.08 1.89
CA VAL A 153 25.38 -7.06 1.72
C VAL A 153 26.56 -7.70 1.01
N ASP A 154 26.96 -7.12 -0.12
CA ASP A 154 28.07 -7.61 -0.93
C ASP A 154 29.41 -7.11 -0.37
N GLN A 155 30.14 -8.02 0.27
CA GLN A 155 31.48 -7.88 0.87
C GLN A 155 31.56 -6.96 2.12
N PRO A 156 32.23 -7.41 3.21
CA PRO A 156 32.43 -6.65 4.44
C PRO A 156 33.62 -5.68 4.39
#